data_AF-A0A4P2QFT6-F1
#
_entry.id   AF-A0A4P2QFT6-F1
#
_cell.length_a   1.000
_cell.length_b   1.000
_cell.length_c   1.000
_cell.angle_alpha   90.00
_cell.angle_beta   90.00
_cell.angle_gamma   90.00
#
_symmetry.space_group_name_H-M   'P 1'
#
loop_
_entity.id
_entity.type
_entity.pdbx_description
1 polymer ?
#
loop_
_entity_poly.entity_id
_entity_poly.type
_entity_poly.pdbx_seq_one_letter_code
_entity_poly.pdbx_strand_id
1 'polypeptide(L)'
;MPRDLRSYRPLLHPLWIGALALLVLNDHALKGSGLLPGWATGKLSDFAGLLVAPAVLAALLRLSSRRGFLGAHVATGAVFSAIKLAPEAARAVEALMALTPLPWRITVDPTDLIALPMLVVSYRVLGEAARRPEPARRPIAHRLALMAGSLACAATSSPTGPCDEGTGCDPWEPPPPQEVASLLIGNATETEQLLRVRRLRETARVDCSVMLADPEGALSRDLFENAETWLIAPGRALPLDNAGCDAYLIDADGLPLTLLAWSAEQFPEQFLVTTTDNSLPGRVIALQRDGARLALAEHPAVFDAPPAEPRPPAEACGVSVKGGRLDWTVPVSKAAVLTGIMSSPDGCHALALDRGETFFLCAPAEAIPFSAGDLLHLSPVEIDGGVYPERPENERAFARGIHIESETHAVLVLRGNVLARGSMIGRQPSVDFRAELTPLKGCRGFHDACGSLVEPLEVSLLGDGVSGVVSLRAGEIAELAEGAEALLVVRAEDMPVRNADCFTAPIDQPRLLESVWIAAAAAP
;
A
#
# COMPACT_ATOMS: atom_id res chain seq x y z
N MET A 1 -12.33 52.41 20.36
CA MET A 1 -12.14 52.30 18.90
C MET A 1 -13.49 52.50 18.22
N PRO A 2 -13.59 53.38 17.20
CA PRO A 2 -14.86 53.68 16.56
C PRO A 2 -15.42 52.44 15.84
N ARG A 3 -16.72 52.20 16.02
CA ARG A 3 -17.47 51.09 15.41
C ARG A 3 -17.84 51.48 13.97
N ASP A 4 -16.89 51.38 13.06
CA ASP A 4 -17.06 51.84 11.67
C ASP A 4 -17.66 50.79 10.72
N LEU A 5 -17.87 49.57 11.20
CA LEU A 5 -18.33 48.45 10.38
C LEU A 5 -19.64 47.86 10.92
N ARG A 6 -20.63 47.67 10.05
CA ARG A 6 -21.87 46.97 10.38
C ARG A 6 -21.95 45.64 9.64
N SER A 7 -21.70 44.55 10.34
CA SER A 7 -21.57 43.20 9.75
C SER A 7 -22.82 42.64 9.11
N TYR A 8 -24.01 43.18 9.42
CA TYR A 8 -25.25 42.75 8.78
C TYR A 8 -25.44 43.33 7.37
N ARG A 9 -24.88 44.51 7.06
CA ARG A 9 -25.11 45.21 5.78
C ARG A 9 -24.73 44.41 4.53
N PRO A 10 -23.61 43.67 4.51
CA PRO A 10 -23.23 42.91 3.33
C PRO A 10 -24.22 41.81 2.92
N LEU A 11 -25.10 41.38 3.83
CA LEU A 11 -26.10 40.34 3.56
C LEU A 11 -27.17 40.78 2.54
N LEU A 12 -27.27 42.09 2.24
CA LEU A 12 -28.13 42.61 1.18
C LEU A 12 -27.35 43.07 -0.06
N HIS A 13 -26.04 42.81 -0.11
CA HIS A 13 -25.23 43.16 -1.28
C HIS A 13 -25.59 42.25 -2.45
N PRO A 14 -25.76 42.76 -3.69
CA PRO A 14 -26.16 41.95 -4.84
C PRO A 14 -25.26 40.75 -5.09
N LEU A 15 -23.94 40.90 -4.90
CA LEU A 15 -22.98 39.79 -5.02
C LEU A 15 -23.21 38.71 -3.96
N TRP A 16 -23.56 39.09 -2.72
CA TRP A 16 -23.81 38.12 -1.66
C TRP A 16 -25.14 37.40 -1.90
N ILE A 17 -26.19 38.12 -2.32
CA ILE A 17 -27.48 37.52 -2.70
C ILE A 17 -27.32 36.59 -3.90
N GLY A 18 -26.54 37.00 -4.90
CA GLY A 18 -26.25 36.18 -6.08
C GLY A 18 -25.48 34.91 -5.72
N ALA A 19 -24.46 35.00 -4.86
CA ALA A 19 -23.74 33.83 -4.36
C ALA A 19 -24.61 32.93 -3.49
N LEU A 20 -25.47 33.49 -2.64
CA LEU A 20 -26.44 32.72 -1.86
C LEU A 20 -27.42 31.99 -2.78
N ALA A 21 -27.98 32.66 -3.78
CA ALA A 21 -28.90 32.06 -4.75
C ALA A 21 -28.21 30.94 -5.55
N LEU A 22 -26.96 31.17 -5.97
CA LEU A 22 -26.13 30.17 -6.64
C LEU A 22 -25.88 28.97 -5.74
N LEU A 23 -25.51 29.19 -4.47
CA LEU A 23 -25.27 28.13 -3.50
C LEU A 23 -26.53 27.28 -3.30
N VAL A 24 -27.69 27.91 -3.05
CA VAL A 24 -28.97 27.22 -2.85
C VAL A 24 -29.39 26.46 -4.11
N LEU A 25 -29.37 27.10 -5.28
CA LEU A 25 -29.77 26.46 -6.53
C LEU A 25 -28.85 25.30 -6.89
N ASN A 26 -27.53 25.47 -6.68
CA ASN A 26 -26.58 24.42 -6.97
C ASN A 26 -26.75 23.22 -6.04
N ASP A 27 -26.90 23.46 -4.73
CA ASP A 27 -27.00 22.39 -3.75
C ASP A 27 -28.33 21.63 -3.79
N HIS A 28 -29.42 22.27 -4.23
CA HIS A 28 -30.75 21.65 -4.21
C HIS A 28 -31.29 21.25 -5.59
N ALA A 29 -30.76 21.81 -6.69
CA ALA A 29 -31.28 21.53 -8.03
C ALA A 29 -30.22 21.01 -9.02
N LEU A 30 -28.94 21.40 -8.88
CA LEU A 30 -27.90 20.98 -9.84
C LEU A 30 -27.12 19.76 -9.38
N LYS A 31 -26.84 19.63 -8.07
CA LYS A 31 -26.24 18.42 -7.54
C LYS A 31 -27.21 17.24 -7.70
N GLY A 32 -26.74 16.15 -8.30
CA GLY A 32 -27.52 14.92 -8.51
C GLY A 32 -28.48 14.93 -9.70
N SER A 33 -28.70 16.06 -10.39
CA SER A 33 -29.64 16.13 -11.52
C SER A 33 -29.07 15.62 -12.86
N GLY A 34 -27.77 15.29 -12.92
CA GLY A 34 -27.11 14.84 -14.14
C GLY A 34 -26.80 15.94 -15.17
N LEU A 35 -27.21 17.18 -14.93
CA LEU A 35 -26.98 18.32 -15.84
C LEU A 35 -25.52 18.81 -15.86
N LEU A 36 -24.80 18.63 -14.73
CA LEU A 36 -23.39 18.98 -14.58
C LEU A 36 -22.64 17.85 -13.89
N PRO A 37 -21.36 17.61 -14.22
CA PRO A 37 -20.53 16.66 -13.49
C PRO A 37 -20.46 16.96 -12.00
N GLY A 38 -20.42 15.92 -11.15
CA GLY A 38 -20.38 16.08 -9.68
C GLY A 38 -19.20 16.90 -9.18
N TRP A 39 -18.02 16.78 -9.83
CA TRP A 39 -16.85 17.58 -9.48
C TRP A 39 -17.05 19.09 -9.73
N ALA A 40 -17.84 19.47 -10.74
CA ALA A 40 -18.07 20.86 -11.10
C ALA A 40 -19.06 21.51 -10.13
N THR A 41 -20.12 20.80 -9.75
CA THR A 41 -21.11 21.29 -8.77
C THR A 41 -20.51 21.35 -7.36
N GLY A 42 -19.59 20.45 -6.98
CA GLY A 42 -18.84 20.55 -5.73
C GLY A 42 -18.05 21.86 -5.61
N LYS A 43 -17.24 22.17 -6.63
CA LYS A 43 -16.42 23.39 -6.65
C LYS A 43 -17.27 24.66 -6.65
N LEU A 44 -18.39 24.67 -7.38
CA LEU A 44 -19.28 25.82 -7.44
C LEU A 44 -19.87 26.18 -6.05
N SER A 45 -20.20 25.17 -5.24
CA SER A 45 -20.61 25.39 -3.84
C SER A 45 -19.47 25.92 -2.99
N ASP A 46 -18.23 25.45 -3.19
CA ASP A 46 -17.08 25.97 -2.45
C ASP A 46 -16.79 27.44 -2.78
N PHE A 47 -16.84 27.83 -4.06
CA PHE A 47 -16.70 29.22 -4.50
C PHE A 47 -17.80 30.12 -3.90
N ALA A 48 -19.06 29.68 -3.93
CA ALA A 48 -20.19 30.42 -3.41
C ALA A 48 -20.18 30.49 -1.86
N GLY A 49 -19.90 29.37 -1.21
CA GLY A 49 -19.82 29.21 0.23
C GLY A 49 -18.74 30.09 0.85
N LEU A 50 -17.54 30.14 0.27
CA LEU A 50 -16.45 31.02 0.74
C LEU A 50 -16.74 32.51 0.53
N LEU A 51 -17.69 32.88 -0.33
CA LEU A 51 -18.18 34.25 -0.44
C LEU A 51 -19.26 34.58 0.61
N VAL A 52 -20.12 33.61 0.94
CA VAL A 52 -21.30 33.80 1.80
C VAL A 52 -20.96 33.66 3.29
N ALA A 53 -20.26 32.58 3.66
CA ALA A 53 -20.01 32.15 5.03
C ALA A 53 -19.31 33.18 5.94
N PRO A 54 -18.23 33.88 5.54
CA PRO A 54 -17.54 34.79 6.45
C PRO A 54 -18.38 36.03 6.80
N ALA A 55 -19.28 36.46 5.90
CA ALA A 55 -20.22 37.55 6.16
C ALA A 55 -21.33 37.13 7.14
N VAL A 56 -21.84 35.90 7.00
CA VAL A 56 -22.79 35.29 7.95
C VAL A 56 -22.16 35.17 9.34
N LEU A 57 -20.95 34.62 9.43
CA LEU A 57 -20.21 34.49 10.69
C LEU A 57 -20.00 35.85 11.36
N ALA A 58 -19.56 36.87 10.61
CA ALA A 58 -19.39 38.22 11.13
C ALA A 58 -20.72 38.86 11.61
N ALA A 59 -21.84 38.56 10.95
CA ALA A 59 -23.17 39.03 11.33
C ALA A 59 -23.69 38.35 12.60
N LEU A 60 -23.55 37.02 12.71
CA LEU A 60 -23.91 36.22 13.89
C LEU A 60 -23.13 36.70 15.13
N LEU A 61 -21.82 36.89 14.98
CA LEU A 61 -20.94 37.37 16.05
C LEU A 61 -21.01 38.89 16.27
N ARG A 62 -21.84 39.62 15.49
CA ARG A 62 -22.05 41.07 15.59
C ARG A 62 -20.74 41.87 15.54
N LEU A 63 -19.79 41.44 14.70
CA LEU A 63 -18.48 42.05 14.60
C LEU A 63 -18.56 43.46 14.04
N SER A 64 -18.02 44.43 14.79
CA SER A 64 -18.09 45.85 14.44
C SER A 64 -16.76 46.50 14.07
N SER A 65 -15.68 45.71 14.03
CA SER A 65 -14.32 46.18 13.73
C SER A 65 -13.77 45.53 12.46
N ARG A 66 -12.88 46.23 11.75
CA ARG A 66 -12.19 45.67 10.57
C ARG A 66 -11.40 44.41 10.90
N ARG A 67 -10.73 44.40 12.06
CA ARG A 67 -9.98 43.23 12.55
C ARG A 67 -10.89 42.05 12.84
N GLY A 68 -12.06 42.28 13.44
CA GLY A 68 -13.06 41.23 13.65
C GLY A 68 -13.58 40.67 12.32
N PHE A 69 -13.93 41.54 11.37
CA PHE A 69 -14.38 41.12 10.05
C PHE A 69 -13.31 40.31 9.30
N LEU A 70 -12.04 40.72 9.37
CA LEU A 70 -10.91 39.94 8.86
C LEU A 70 -10.76 38.59 9.59
N GLY A 71 -10.90 38.59 10.91
CA GLY A 71 -10.86 37.38 11.73
C GLY A 71 -11.92 36.36 11.32
N ALA A 72 -13.14 36.80 10.97
CA ALA A 72 -14.16 35.90 10.44
C ALA A 72 -13.75 35.25 9.11
N HIS A 73 -13.09 36.00 8.21
CA HIS A 73 -12.60 35.46 6.93
C HIS A 73 -11.44 34.48 7.13
N VAL A 74 -10.51 34.80 8.03
CA VAL A 74 -9.39 33.92 8.37
C VAL A 74 -9.91 32.65 9.02
N ALA A 75 -10.86 32.74 9.95
CA ALA A 75 -11.46 31.59 10.60
C ALA A 75 -12.20 30.68 9.60
N THR A 76 -13.01 31.26 8.71
CA THR A 76 -13.67 30.48 7.64
C THR A 76 -12.66 29.79 6.74
N GLY A 77 -11.62 30.48 6.30
CA GLY A 77 -10.56 29.87 5.46
C GLY A 77 -9.77 28.80 6.19
N ALA A 78 -9.46 28.98 7.47
CA ALA A 78 -8.73 28.00 8.27
C ALA A 78 -9.54 26.71 8.44
N VAL A 79 -10.83 26.82 8.78
CA VAL A 79 -11.74 25.66 8.89
C VAL A 79 -11.89 24.97 7.55
N PHE A 80 -12.13 25.73 6.47
CA PHE A 80 -12.25 25.18 5.12
C PHE A 80 -10.98 24.42 4.69
N SER A 81 -9.80 25.01 4.86
CA SER A 81 -8.55 24.33 4.51
C SER A 81 -8.32 23.09 5.35
N ALA A 82 -8.61 23.12 6.65
CA ALA A 82 -8.45 21.97 7.53
C ALA A 82 -9.32 20.78 7.09
N ILE A 83 -10.61 21.02 6.81
CA ILE A 83 -11.53 19.94 6.41
C ILE A 83 -11.26 19.42 4.99
N LYS A 84 -10.60 20.20 4.12
CA LYS A 84 -10.23 19.77 2.76
C LYS A 84 -8.85 19.07 2.69
N LEU A 85 -8.02 19.20 3.72
CA LEU A 85 -6.67 18.61 3.78
C LEU A 85 -6.56 17.42 4.74
N ALA A 86 -7.35 17.38 5.81
CA ALA A 86 -7.23 16.38 6.87
C ALA A 86 -8.54 15.62 7.08
N PRO A 87 -8.59 14.30 6.81
CA PRO A 87 -9.76 13.46 7.08
C PRO A 87 -10.21 13.48 8.55
N GLU A 88 -9.28 13.62 9.49
CA GLU A 88 -9.60 13.74 10.92
C GLU A 88 -10.36 15.03 11.24
N ALA A 89 -9.98 16.14 10.59
CA ALA A 89 -10.65 17.42 10.78
C ALA A 89 -12.06 17.41 10.18
N ALA A 90 -12.23 16.79 9.00
CA ALA A 90 -13.55 16.56 8.41
C ALA A 90 -14.46 15.75 9.35
N ARG A 91 -13.98 14.59 9.84
CA ARG A 91 -14.71 13.75 10.78
C ARG A 91 -15.09 14.47 12.08
N ALA A 92 -14.19 15.29 12.62
CA ALA A 92 -14.47 16.06 13.84
C ALA A 92 -15.60 17.09 13.64
N VAL A 93 -15.64 17.76 12.48
CA VAL A 93 -16.71 18.70 12.13
C VAL A 93 -18.02 17.95 11.86
N GLU A 94 -17.98 16.83 11.14
CA GLU A 94 -19.15 15.98 10.93
C GLU A 94 -19.74 15.48 12.26
N ALA A 95 -18.90 15.03 13.20
CA ALA A 95 -19.33 14.58 14.52
C ALA A 95 -20.00 15.71 15.34
N LEU A 96 -19.48 16.94 15.23
CA LEU A 96 -20.12 18.10 15.86
C LEU A 96 -21.49 18.40 15.24
N MET A 97 -21.60 18.27 13.92
CA MET A 97 -22.84 18.54 13.18
C MET A 97 -23.87 17.42 13.32
N ALA A 98 -23.44 16.20 13.65
CA ALA A 98 -24.33 15.09 14.02
C ALA A 98 -25.15 15.35 15.30
N LEU A 99 -24.82 16.38 16.08
CA LEU A 99 -25.68 16.88 17.16
C LEU A 99 -26.94 17.60 16.65
N THR A 100 -27.02 17.85 15.34
CA THR A 100 -28.17 18.44 14.67
C THR A 100 -28.86 17.38 13.80
N PRO A 101 -30.16 17.51 13.50
CA PRO A 101 -30.87 16.57 12.62
C PRO A 101 -30.48 16.70 11.13
N LEU A 102 -29.44 17.47 10.80
CA LEU A 102 -29.01 17.71 9.44
C LEU A 102 -27.88 16.73 9.09
N PRO A 103 -28.01 15.91 8.03
CA PRO A 103 -26.99 14.95 7.63
C PRO A 103 -25.82 15.64 6.93
N TRP A 104 -24.69 15.81 7.61
CA TRP A 104 -23.49 16.45 7.06
C TRP A 104 -22.46 15.42 6.59
N ARG A 105 -21.95 15.63 5.37
CA ARG A 105 -20.81 14.89 4.85
C ARG A 105 -19.86 15.82 4.12
N ILE A 106 -18.58 15.71 4.42
CA ILE A 106 -17.51 16.56 3.91
C ILE A 106 -16.58 15.70 3.05
N THR A 107 -16.51 16.02 1.76
CA THR A 107 -15.52 15.42 0.86
C THR A 107 -14.16 16.09 1.07
N VAL A 108 -13.14 15.28 1.37
CA VAL A 108 -11.75 15.71 1.50
C VAL A 108 -11.11 15.73 0.11
N ASP A 109 -11.00 16.90 -0.50
CA ASP A 109 -10.37 17.12 -1.81
C ASP A 109 -9.43 18.35 -1.74
N PRO A 110 -8.10 18.14 -1.74
CA PRO A 110 -7.13 19.24 -1.71
C PRO A 110 -7.24 20.21 -2.89
N THR A 111 -7.82 19.80 -4.02
CA THR A 111 -8.00 20.66 -5.19
C THR A 111 -9.03 21.76 -4.96
N ASP A 112 -9.90 21.62 -3.96
CA ASP A 112 -10.90 22.64 -3.60
C ASP A 112 -10.30 23.89 -2.95
N LEU A 113 -9.02 23.84 -2.55
CA LEU A 113 -8.28 25.03 -2.10
C LEU A 113 -8.19 26.12 -3.18
N ILE A 114 -8.45 25.79 -4.45
CA ILE A 114 -8.61 26.78 -5.53
C ILE A 114 -9.75 27.77 -5.26
N ALA A 115 -10.70 27.47 -4.36
CA ALA A 115 -11.78 28.37 -3.97
C ALA A 115 -11.35 29.47 -2.97
N LEU A 116 -10.21 29.32 -2.27
CA LEU A 116 -9.72 30.28 -1.27
C LEU A 116 -9.63 31.75 -1.73
N PRO A 117 -9.28 32.07 -3.00
CA PRO A 117 -9.30 33.45 -3.50
C PRO A 117 -10.66 34.15 -3.32
N MET A 118 -11.78 33.41 -3.23
CA MET A 118 -13.10 34.00 -2.95
C MET A 118 -13.21 34.68 -1.60
N LEU A 119 -12.41 34.28 -0.60
CA LEU A 119 -12.34 34.99 0.68
C LEU A 119 -11.75 36.39 0.50
N VAL A 120 -10.81 36.56 -0.42
CA VAL A 120 -10.24 37.88 -0.76
C VAL A 120 -11.30 38.75 -1.44
N VAL A 121 -12.04 38.18 -2.40
CA VAL A 121 -13.16 38.85 -3.08
C VAL A 121 -14.23 39.26 -2.07
N SER A 122 -14.66 38.34 -1.21
CA SER A 122 -15.61 38.60 -0.12
C SER A 122 -15.12 39.75 0.77
N TYR A 123 -13.91 39.65 1.32
CA TYR A 123 -13.39 40.65 2.26
C TYR A 123 -13.33 42.05 1.63
N ARG A 124 -12.91 42.15 0.37
CA ARG A 124 -12.78 43.42 -0.35
C ARG A 124 -14.14 44.03 -0.67
N VAL A 125 -15.03 43.27 -1.30
CA VAL A 125 -16.33 43.76 -1.79
C VAL A 125 -17.32 43.93 -0.64
N LEU A 126 -17.49 42.91 0.18
CA LEU A 126 -18.44 42.92 1.29
C LEU A 126 -17.93 43.77 2.45
N GLY A 127 -16.62 43.81 2.68
CA GLY A 127 -16.03 44.71 3.69
C GLY A 127 -16.23 46.19 3.35
N GLU A 128 -16.27 46.55 2.07
CA GLU A 128 -16.62 47.90 1.62
C GLU A 128 -18.11 48.20 1.83
N ALA A 129 -18.98 47.27 1.46
CA ALA A 129 -20.42 47.37 1.73
C ALA A 129 -20.74 47.52 3.24
N ALA A 130 -19.99 46.84 4.11
CA ALA A 130 -20.15 46.92 5.57
C ALA A 130 -19.84 48.31 6.15
N ARG A 131 -19.01 49.11 5.45
CA ARG A 131 -18.58 50.46 5.87
C ARG A 131 -19.46 51.57 5.31
N ARG A 132 -20.13 51.34 4.17
CA ARG A 132 -20.96 52.36 3.52
C ARG A 132 -22.21 52.68 4.35
N PRO A 133 -22.61 53.96 4.46
CA PRO A 133 -23.87 54.35 5.08
C PRO A 133 -25.04 53.78 4.26
N GLU A 134 -26.01 53.20 4.95
CA GLU A 134 -27.19 52.61 4.32
C GLU A 134 -28.32 53.66 4.27
N PRO A 135 -28.92 53.93 3.10
CA PRO A 135 -29.90 55.00 2.94
C PRO A 135 -31.24 54.71 3.64
N ALA A 136 -31.59 53.45 3.92
CA ALA A 136 -32.82 53.08 4.64
C ALA A 136 -32.58 51.87 5.56
N ARG A 137 -33.14 51.86 6.78
CA ARG A 137 -33.03 50.71 7.69
C ARG A 137 -34.00 49.60 7.27
N ARG A 138 -33.48 48.45 6.85
CA ARG A 138 -34.28 47.26 6.49
C ARG A 138 -34.04 46.09 7.47
N PRO A 139 -34.50 46.18 8.74
CA PRO A 139 -34.13 45.20 9.78
C PRO A 139 -34.66 43.78 9.49
N ILE A 140 -35.85 43.66 8.90
CA ILE A 140 -36.46 42.36 8.56
C ILE A 140 -35.66 41.69 7.43
N ALA A 141 -35.31 42.40 6.37
CA ALA A 141 -34.56 41.86 5.24
C ALA A 141 -33.19 41.31 5.68
N HIS A 142 -32.48 41.99 6.57
CA HIS A 142 -31.22 41.49 7.11
C HIS A 142 -31.37 40.24 7.97
N ARG A 143 -32.46 40.13 8.74
CA ARG A 143 -32.75 38.90 9.51
C ARG A 143 -33.08 37.73 8.60
N LEU A 144 -33.90 37.96 7.57
CA LEU A 144 -34.22 36.95 6.57
C LEU A 144 -32.96 36.51 5.81
N ALA A 145 -32.13 37.46 5.38
CA ALA A 145 -30.86 37.15 4.72
C ALA A 145 -29.91 36.39 5.66
N LEU A 146 -29.81 36.78 6.94
CA LEU A 146 -29.00 36.06 7.91
C LEU A 146 -29.50 34.63 8.12
N MET A 147 -30.81 34.43 8.27
CA MET A 147 -31.40 33.09 8.41
C MET A 147 -31.18 32.25 7.15
N ALA A 148 -31.46 32.80 5.97
CA ALA A 148 -31.26 32.13 4.69
C ALA A 148 -29.79 31.78 4.45
N GLY A 149 -28.86 32.71 4.73
CA GLY A 149 -27.43 32.49 4.63
C GLY A 149 -26.91 31.46 5.64
N SER A 150 -27.40 31.49 6.88
CA SER A 150 -27.02 30.50 7.89
C SER A 150 -27.54 29.11 7.52
N LEU A 151 -28.77 29.01 7.02
CA LEU A 151 -29.36 27.77 6.56
C LEU A 151 -28.65 27.24 5.31
N ALA A 152 -28.33 28.10 4.34
CA ALA A 152 -27.63 27.70 3.12
C ALA A 152 -26.16 27.30 3.38
N CYS A 153 -25.46 27.98 4.29
CA CYS A 153 -24.13 27.52 4.73
C CYS A 153 -24.17 26.23 5.55
N ALA A 154 -25.36 25.86 6.05
CA ALA A 154 -25.61 24.60 6.72
C ALA A 154 -26.28 23.55 5.81
N ALA A 155 -26.66 23.93 4.59
CA ALA A 155 -27.44 23.09 3.69
C ALA A 155 -26.53 22.09 2.99
N THR A 156 -26.89 20.83 3.14
CA THR A 156 -26.20 19.66 2.62
C THR A 156 -26.89 19.22 1.35
N SER A 157 -26.11 18.81 0.34
CA SER A 157 -26.68 18.08 -0.79
C SER A 157 -27.28 16.78 -0.29
N SER A 158 -28.54 16.51 -0.64
CA SER A 158 -29.15 15.21 -0.41
C SER A 158 -28.25 14.12 -1.03
N PRO A 159 -27.88 13.07 -0.29
CA PRO A 159 -27.25 11.89 -0.86
C PRO A 159 -28.34 11.07 -1.56
N THR A 160 -28.96 11.66 -2.58
CA THR A 160 -29.97 10.97 -3.40
C THR A 160 -29.41 10.90 -4.80
N GLY A 161 -28.88 9.74 -5.17
CA GLY A 161 -29.01 9.29 -6.55
C GLY A 161 -30.49 9.33 -6.96
N PRO A 162 -30.81 9.40 -8.26
CA PRO A 162 -32.20 9.51 -8.70
C PRO A 162 -33.00 8.32 -8.15
N CYS A 163 -34.01 8.62 -7.34
CA CYS A 163 -35.01 7.62 -6.94
C CYS A 163 -35.83 7.32 -8.19
N ASP A 164 -35.79 6.07 -8.67
CA ASP A 164 -36.70 5.61 -9.71
C ASP A 164 -38.15 5.76 -9.21
N GLU A 165 -38.99 6.38 -10.03
CA GLU A 165 -40.42 6.57 -9.78
C GLU A 165 -41.10 5.20 -9.60
N GLY A 166 -41.19 4.72 -8.36
CA GLY A 166 -41.86 3.44 -8.07
C GLY A 166 -41.62 2.88 -6.67
N THR A 167 -40.57 3.31 -5.96
CA THR A 167 -40.32 2.88 -4.58
C THR A 167 -40.56 4.05 -3.63
N GLY A 168 -41.46 3.83 -2.66
CA GLY A 168 -41.85 4.83 -1.66
C GLY A 168 -40.72 5.13 -0.69
N CYS A 169 -39.73 5.91 -1.13
CA CYS A 169 -38.70 6.47 -0.26
C CYS A 169 -39.26 7.70 0.46
N ASP A 170 -39.23 7.69 1.80
CA ASP A 170 -39.48 8.86 2.62
C ASP A 170 -38.24 9.79 2.56
N PRO A 171 -38.36 11.05 2.10
CA PRO A 171 -37.24 12.00 2.03
C PRO A 171 -36.57 12.31 3.38
N TRP A 172 -37.17 11.90 4.49
CA TRP A 172 -36.66 12.11 5.85
C TRP A 172 -36.04 10.86 6.48
N GLU A 173 -36.05 9.73 5.77
CA GLU A 173 -35.39 8.51 6.25
C GLU A 173 -33.86 8.67 6.09
N PRO A 174 -33.07 8.56 7.18
CA PRO A 174 -31.63 8.67 7.08
C PRO A 174 -31.09 7.59 6.15
N PRO A 175 -30.10 7.90 5.29
CA PRO A 175 -29.55 6.91 4.38
C PRO A 175 -29.02 5.74 5.20
N PRO A 176 -29.17 4.50 4.70
CA PRO A 176 -28.69 3.33 5.42
C PRO A 176 -27.17 3.48 5.65
N PRO A 177 -26.66 3.02 6.81
CA PRO A 177 -25.28 3.22 7.19
C PRO A 177 -24.35 2.62 6.13
N GLN A 178 -23.30 3.36 5.78
CA GLN A 178 -22.39 3.02 4.68
C GLN A 178 -20.93 3.19 5.11
N GLU A 179 -20.05 2.35 4.59
CA GLU A 179 -18.61 2.39 4.85
C GLU A 179 -17.82 2.22 3.55
N VAL A 180 -16.56 2.67 3.53
CA VAL A 180 -15.66 2.40 2.39
C VAL A 180 -15.21 0.96 2.51
N ALA A 181 -15.49 0.16 1.48
CA ALA A 181 -15.07 -1.24 1.44
C ALA A 181 -15.05 -1.76 0.00
N SER A 182 -14.33 -2.87 -0.21
CA SER A 182 -14.37 -3.63 -1.47
C SER A 182 -15.46 -4.68 -1.47
N LEU A 183 -15.60 -5.41 -0.35
CA LEU A 183 -16.56 -6.48 -0.16
C LEU A 183 -17.21 -6.38 1.22
N LEU A 184 -18.33 -7.05 1.38
CA LEU A 184 -19.11 -7.09 2.62
C LEU A 184 -19.45 -8.55 2.94
N ILE A 185 -19.36 -8.95 4.21
CA ILE A 185 -19.96 -10.21 4.68
C ILE A 185 -21.30 -9.87 5.33
N GLY A 186 -22.40 -10.22 4.66
CA GLY A 186 -23.76 -9.91 5.11
C GLY A 186 -24.36 -11.05 5.93
N ASN A 187 -24.82 -10.79 7.15
CA ASN A 187 -25.54 -11.80 7.93
C ASN A 187 -26.98 -11.93 7.42
N ALA A 188 -27.21 -12.94 6.58
CA ALA A 188 -28.53 -13.31 6.05
C ALA A 188 -29.29 -14.30 6.95
N THR A 189 -28.79 -14.57 8.16
CA THR A 189 -29.47 -15.43 9.14
C THR A 189 -30.37 -14.61 10.08
N GLU A 190 -31.27 -15.30 10.80
CA GLU A 190 -32.17 -14.66 11.77
C GLU A 190 -31.53 -14.40 13.14
N THR A 191 -30.29 -14.84 13.35
CA THR A 191 -29.58 -14.72 14.64
C THR A 191 -28.28 -13.93 14.49
N GLU A 192 -27.80 -13.32 15.58
CA GLU A 192 -26.48 -12.70 15.59
C GLU A 192 -25.40 -13.76 15.33
N GLN A 193 -24.39 -13.40 14.54
CA GLN A 193 -23.27 -14.28 14.20
C GLN A 193 -21.96 -13.69 14.69
N LEU A 194 -21.18 -14.51 15.40
CA LEU A 194 -19.85 -14.16 15.86
C LEU A 194 -18.82 -14.65 14.83
N LEU A 195 -18.27 -13.72 14.05
CA LEU A 195 -17.29 -13.99 13.01
C LEU A 195 -15.88 -13.67 13.51
N ARG A 196 -14.93 -14.55 13.24
CA ARG A 196 -13.51 -14.36 13.50
C ARG A 196 -12.81 -14.09 12.18
N VAL A 197 -12.16 -12.94 12.08
CA VAL A 197 -11.55 -12.42 10.85
C VAL A 197 -10.06 -12.23 11.09
N ARG A 198 -9.23 -12.81 10.23
CA ARG A 198 -7.78 -12.63 10.22
C ARG A 198 -7.41 -12.00 8.90
N ARG A 199 -6.84 -10.80 8.94
CA ARG A 199 -6.32 -10.11 7.76
C ARG A 199 -4.90 -10.55 7.45
N LEU A 200 -4.44 -10.33 6.21
CA LEU A 200 -3.01 -10.43 5.90
C LEU A 200 -2.21 -9.46 6.77
N ARG A 201 -1.01 -9.88 7.17
CA ARG A 201 -0.06 -9.00 7.87
C ARG A 201 0.31 -7.82 7.00
N GLU A 202 0.49 -6.64 7.59
CA GLU A 202 1.00 -5.45 6.87
C GLU A 202 2.40 -5.65 6.26
N THR A 203 3.15 -6.63 6.78
CA THR A 203 4.47 -7.02 6.29
C THR A 203 4.41 -8.04 5.17
N ALA A 204 3.25 -8.62 4.87
CA ALA A 204 3.06 -9.47 3.71
C ALA A 204 3.20 -8.62 2.43
N ARG A 205 3.88 -9.18 1.44
CA ARG A 205 4.01 -8.65 0.08
C ARG A 205 3.48 -9.71 -0.85
N VAL A 206 2.52 -9.36 -1.68
CA VAL A 206 1.76 -10.32 -2.47
C VAL A 206 1.72 -9.87 -3.93
N ASP A 207 2.19 -10.73 -4.82
CA ASP A 207 1.89 -10.64 -6.25
C ASP A 207 0.45 -11.15 -6.50
N CYS A 208 -0.44 -10.24 -6.89
CA CYS A 208 -1.83 -10.57 -7.16
C CYS A 208 -2.02 -11.66 -8.21
N SER A 209 -1.19 -11.65 -9.24
CA SER A 209 -1.35 -12.58 -10.36
C SER A 209 -1.08 -14.01 -9.92
N VAL A 210 -0.07 -14.19 -9.07
CA VAL A 210 0.27 -15.48 -8.47
C VAL A 210 -0.75 -15.89 -7.42
N MET A 211 -1.09 -14.98 -6.49
CA MET A 211 -2.06 -15.26 -5.43
C MET A 211 -3.43 -15.66 -5.98
N LEU A 212 -3.96 -14.92 -6.96
CA LEU A 212 -5.30 -15.19 -7.51
C LEU A 212 -5.35 -16.39 -8.45
N ALA A 213 -4.20 -16.84 -8.97
CA ALA A 213 -4.12 -18.05 -9.80
C ALA A 213 -4.23 -19.34 -8.96
N ASP A 214 -3.65 -19.36 -7.76
CA ASP A 214 -3.75 -20.46 -6.79
C ASP A 214 -3.77 -19.93 -5.34
N PRO A 215 -4.90 -19.39 -4.84
CA PRO A 215 -4.94 -18.76 -3.51
C PRO A 215 -4.60 -19.72 -2.37
N GLU A 216 -5.03 -20.98 -2.51
CA GLU A 216 -4.81 -22.05 -1.53
C GLU A 216 -3.35 -22.49 -1.46
N GLY A 217 -2.65 -22.51 -2.59
CA GLY A 217 -1.24 -22.86 -2.70
C GLY A 217 -0.30 -21.69 -2.42
N ALA A 218 -0.70 -20.47 -2.78
CA ALA A 218 0.16 -19.30 -2.66
C ALA A 218 0.25 -18.76 -1.23
N LEU A 219 -0.85 -18.84 -0.46
CA LEU A 219 -0.92 -18.29 0.89
C LEU A 219 -0.69 -19.37 1.95
N SER A 220 0.11 -19.05 2.98
CA SER A 220 0.19 -19.83 4.22
C SER A 220 -0.65 -19.15 5.31
N ARG A 221 -1.14 -19.92 6.29
CA ARG A 221 -1.83 -19.39 7.48
C ARG A 221 -0.93 -18.48 8.33
N ASP A 222 0.39 -18.64 8.25
CA ASP A 222 1.37 -17.83 8.99
C ASP A 222 1.44 -16.38 8.52
N LEU A 223 0.98 -16.10 7.28
CA LEU A 223 0.92 -14.78 6.68
C LEU A 223 -0.24 -13.92 7.21
N PHE A 224 -1.12 -14.49 8.03
CA PHE A 224 -2.27 -13.80 8.59
C PHE A 224 -2.01 -13.33 10.03
N GLU A 225 -2.66 -12.24 10.41
CA GLU A 225 -2.65 -11.72 11.77
C GLU A 225 -3.52 -12.56 12.72
N ASN A 226 -3.49 -12.19 13.99
CA ASN A 226 -4.39 -12.77 14.99
C ASN A 226 -5.85 -12.48 14.63
N ALA A 227 -6.75 -13.35 15.06
CA ALA A 227 -8.17 -13.20 14.77
C ALA A 227 -8.78 -12.03 15.55
N GLU A 228 -9.41 -11.12 14.82
CA GLU A 228 -10.35 -10.14 15.35
C GLU A 228 -11.76 -10.73 15.38
N THR A 229 -12.52 -10.45 16.43
CA THR A 229 -13.86 -11.01 16.59
C THR A 229 -14.91 -9.92 16.38
N TRP A 230 -15.85 -10.20 15.49
CA TRP A 230 -16.91 -9.31 15.05
C TRP A 230 -18.27 -9.93 15.31
N LEU A 231 -19.19 -9.17 15.92
CA LEU A 231 -20.58 -9.58 16.09
C LEU A 231 -21.43 -8.90 15.03
N ILE A 232 -22.07 -9.69 14.16
CA ILE A 232 -22.88 -9.18 13.04
C ILE A 232 -24.35 -9.51 13.32
N ALA A 233 -25.16 -8.47 13.53
CA ALA A 233 -26.60 -8.63 13.73
C ALA A 233 -27.31 -9.05 12.42
N PRO A 234 -28.50 -9.69 12.50
CA PRO A 234 -29.31 -10.01 11.33
C PRO A 234 -29.52 -8.80 10.41
N GLY A 235 -29.34 -8.99 9.11
CA GLY A 235 -29.51 -7.93 8.11
C GLY A 235 -28.40 -6.88 8.07
N ARG A 236 -27.35 -7.02 8.90
CA ARG A 236 -26.15 -6.17 8.88
C ARG A 236 -25.02 -6.85 8.12
N ALA A 237 -24.08 -6.04 7.64
CA ALA A 237 -22.90 -6.53 6.96
C ALA A 237 -21.60 -5.97 7.55
N LEU A 238 -20.57 -6.81 7.58
CA LEU A 238 -19.21 -6.46 7.96
C LEU A 238 -18.42 -6.01 6.73
N PRO A 239 -17.92 -4.76 6.67
CA PRO A 239 -17.06 -4.30 5.59
C PRO A 239 -15.66 -4.91 5.63
N LEU A 240 -15.14 -5.24 4.45
CA LEU A 240 -13.76 -5.65 4.22
C LEU A 240 -13.12 -4.67 3.22
N ASP A 241 -12.04 -4.03 3.67
CA ASP A 241 -11.27 -3.06 2.89
C ASP A 241 -10.28 -3.75 1.94
N ASN A 242 -9.64 -2.96 1.09
CA ASN A 242 -8.67 -3.45 0.13
C ASN A 242 -7.58 -2.41 -0.17
N ALA A 243 -6.38 -2.65 0.35
CA ALA A 243 -5.17 -1.89 0.09
C ALA A 243 -4.43 -2.34 -1.19
N GLY A 244 -5.10 -3.04 -2.11
CA GLY A 244 -4.61 -3.35 -3.46
C GLY A 244 -4.80 -4.82 -3.83
N CYS A 245 -4.25 -5.71 -3.00
CA CYS A 245 -4.37 -7.16 -3.11
C CYS A 245 -4.48 -7.76 -1.73
N ASP A 246 -5.68 -8.16 -1.35
CA ASP A 246 -5.94 -8.57 0.02
C ASP A 246 -6.56 -9.96 0.10
N ALA A 247 -6.32 -10.56 1.25
CA ALA A 247 -6.90 -11.83 1.62
C ALA A 247 -7.26 -11.85 3.11
N TYR A 248 -8.29 -12.63 3.43
CA TYR A 248 -8.83 -12.78 4.77
C TYR A 248 -9.10 -14.24 5.07
N LEU A 249 -8.70 -14.71 6.25
CA LEU A 249 -9.16 -15.99 6.79
C LEU A 249 -10.28 -15.75 7.77
N ILE A 250 -11.46 -16.29 7.45
CA ILE A 250 -12.67 -16.11 8.23
C ILE A 250 -13.20 -17.45 8.73
N ASP A 251 -13.68 -17.46 9.97
CA ASP A 251 -14.40 -18.59 10.54
C ASP A 251 -15.44 -18.15 11.57
N ALA A 252 -16.42 -18.99 11.83
CA ALA A 252 -17.47 -18.79 12.83
C ALA A 252 -17.89 -20.14 13.40
N ASP A 253 -18.73 -20.12 14.43
CA ASP A 253 -19.30 -21.36 14.95
C ASP A 253 -20.18 -22.03 13.89
N GLY A 254 -19.72 -23.17 13.37
CA GLY A 254 -20.38 -23.89 12.29
C GLY A 254 -20.03 -23.43 10.87
N LEU A 255 -19.15 -22.43 10.70
CA LEU A 255 -18.52 -22.07 9.42
C LEU A 255 -17.07 -22.60 9.44
N PRO A 256 -16.67 -23.49 8.50
CA PRO A 256 -15.27 -23.89 8.40
C PRO A 256 -14.37 -22.67 8.13
N LEU A 257 -13.07 -22.80 8.40
CA LEU A 257 -12.12 -21.75 8.01
C LEU A 257 -12.17 -21.60 6.49
N THR A 258 -12.45 -20.38 6.03
CA THR A 258 -12.63 -20.03 4.63
C THR A 258 -11.69 -18.89 4.27
N LEU A 259 -11.13 -18.94 3.07
CA LEU A 259 -10.30 -17.88 2.52
C LEU A 259 -11.16 -16.95 1.68
N LEU A 260 -11.02 -15.65 1.90
CA LEU A 260 -11.44 -14.64 0.95
C LEU A 260 -10.20 -14.02 0.31
N ALA A 261 -10.15 -13.88 -1.01
CA ALA A 261 -9.03 -13.25 -1.70
C ALA A 261 -9.49 -12.50 -2.95
N TRP A 262 -8.98 -11.29 -3.18
CA TRP A 262 -9.32 -10.49 -4.36
C TRP A 262 -8.29 -9.40 -4.66
N SER A 263 -8.39 -8.77 -5.84
CA SER A 263 -7.65 -7.55 -6.18
C SER A 263 -8.55 -6.32 -6.24
N ALA A 264 -7.96 -5.13 -6.10
CA ALA A 264 -8.63 -3.85 -6.28
C ALA A 264 -9.15 -3.63 -7.71
N GLU A 265 -8.58 -4.34 -8.69
CA GLU A 265 -9.09 -4.34 -10.07
C GLU A 265 -10.41 -5.12 -10.18
N GLN A 266 -10.51 -6.27 -9.51
CA GLN A 266 -11.74 -7.07 -9.49
C GLN A 266 -12.84 -6.38 -8.67
N PHE A 267 -12.48 -5.88 -7.49
CA PHE A 267 -13.40 -5.26 -6.55
C PHE A 267 -12.79 -3.97 -5.97
N PRO A 268 -12.92 -2.82 -6.67
CA PRO A 268 -12.42 -1.54 -6.16
C PRO A 268 -13.21 -1.07 -4.94
N GLU A 269 -12.54 -0.35 -4.04
CA GLU A 269 -13.17 0.26 -2.88
C GLU A 269 -14.19 1.33 -3.28
N GLN A 270 -15.32 1.33 -2.59
CA GLN A 270 -16.36 2.33 -2.76
C GLN A 270 -17.23 2.40 -1.51
N PHE A 271 -18.12 3.39 -1.43
CA PHE A 271 -19.11 3.43 -0.35
C PHE A 271 -20.15 2.34 -0.56
N LEU A 272 -20.16 1.37 0.36
CA LEU A 272 -21.10 0.25 0.38
C LEU A 272 -22.04 0.36 1.56
N VAL A 273 -23.33 0.07 1.33
CA VAL A 273 -24.33 0.03 2.37
C VAL A 273 -24.12 -1.22 3.24
N THR A 274 -23.99 -1.03 4.55
CA THR A 274 -23.71 -2.09 5.54
C THR A 274 -24.97 -2.87 5.98
N THR A 275 -25.96 -2.96 5.11
CA THR A 275 -27.20 -3.75 5.27
C THR A 275 -27.34 -4.75 4.14
N THR A 276 -27.97 -5.89 4.36
CA THR A 276 -28.19 -6.90 3.32
C THR A 276 -29.16 -6.46 2.22
N ASP A 277 -30.23 -5.73 2.58
CA ASP A 277 -31.41 -5.57 1.72
C ASP A 277 -31.23 -4.55 0.58
N ASN A 278 -30.37 -3.55 0.78
CA ASN A 278 -30.11 -2.45 -0.15
C ASN A 278 -28.65 -2.39 -0.59
N SER A 279 -28.02 -3.56 -0.72
CA SER A 279 -26.61 -3.67 -1.07
C SER A 279 -26.39 -3.92 -2.55
N LEU A 280 -25.20 -3.57 -3.03
CA LEU A 280 -24.81 -3.80 -4.42
C LEU A 280 -24.63 -5.31 -4.69
N PRO A 281 -25.31 -5.87 -5.72
CA PRO A 281 -25.12 -7.27 -6.11
C PRO A 281 -23.65 -7.59 -6.39
N GLY A 282 -23.18 -8.75 -5.93
CA GLY A 282 -21.78 -9.18 -6.09
C GLY A 282 -20.77 -8.41 -5.21
N ARG A 283 -21.23 -7.53 -4.31
CA ARG A 283 -20.38 -6.92 -3.27
C ARG A 283 -20.64 -7.49 -1.90
N VAL A 284 -21.79 -8.14 -1.70
CA VAL A 284 -22.14 -8.82 -0.46
C VAL A 284 -22.04 -10.32 -0.62
N ILE A 285 -21.21 -10.92 0.21
CA ILE A 285 -21.12 -12.36 0.41
C ILE A 285 -22.08 -12.70 1.56
N ALA A 286 -23.19 -13.34 1.24
CA ALA A 286 -24.19 -13.70 2.24
C ALA A 286 -23.68 -14.84 3.13
N LEU A 287 -23.60 -14.59 4.44
CA LEU A 287 -23.46 -15.62 5.45
C LEU A 287 -24.85 -16.18 5.74
N GLN A 288 -25.06 -17.44 5.38
CA GLN A 288 -26.34 -18.12 5.43
C GLN A 288 -26.22 -19.48 6.11
N ARG A 289 -27.36 -20.05 6.52
CA ARG A 289 -27.40 -21.43 7.03
C ARG A 289 -27.47 -22.41 5.86
N ASP A 290 -26.58 -23.39 5.84
CA ASP A 290 -26.65 -24.58 5.01
C ASP A 290 -26.89 -25.79 5.91
N GLY A 291 -28.15 -26.20 6.01
CA GLY A 291 -28.61 -27.21 6.97
C GLY A 291 -28.28 -26.81 8.42
N ALA A 292 -27.43 -27.61 9.08
CA ALA A 292 -27.00 -27.37 10.46
C ALA A 292 -25.73 -26.48 10.57
N ARG A 293 -25.12 -26.10 9.45
CA ARG A 293 -23.87 -25.35 9.39
C ARG A 293 -24.09 -23.95 8.83
N LEU A 294 -23.09 -23.09 8.98
CA LEU A 294 -23.00 -21.82 8.29
C LEU A 294 -22.17 -22.01 7.01
N ALA A 295 -22.55 -21.30 5.97
CA ALA A 295 -21.82 -21.23 4.72
C ALA A 295 -21.87 -19.80 4.18
N LEU A 296 -20.84 -19.43 3.44
CA LEU A 296 -20.86 -18.24 2.62
C LEU A 296 -21.49 -18.59 1.27
N ALA A 297 -22.28 -17.68 0.72
CA ALA A 297 -22.79 -17.81 -0.63
C ALA A 297 -21.64 -17.90 -1.64
N GLU A 298 -21.89 -18.62 -2.75
CA GLU A 298 -20.94 -18.72 -3.84
C GLU A 298 -20.53 -17.33 -4.33
N HIS A 299 -19.23 -17.07 -4.37
CA HIS A 299 -18.68 -15.79 -4.77
C HIS A 299 -17.27 -16.00 -5.34
N PRO A 300 -16.85 -15.28 -6.40
CA PRO A 300 -15.53 -15.44 -7.01
C PRO A 300 -14.35 -15.10 -6.08
N ALA A 301 -14.62 -14.43 -4.96
CA ALA A 301 -13.61 -14.12 -3.95
C ALA A 301 -13.56 -15.16 -2.81
N VAL A 302 -14.38 -16.22 -2.83
CA VAL A 302 -14.44 -17.24 -1.77
C VAL A 302 -13.70 -18.50 -2.23
N PHE A 303 -12.74 -18.95 -1.41
CA PHE A 303 -11.88 -20.10 -1.67
C PHE A 303 -11.77 -20.99 -0.41
N ASP A 304 -11.31 -22.22 -0.59
CA ASP A 304 -10.95 -23.06 0.56
C ASP A 304 -9.77 -22.45 1.31
N ALA A 305 -9.73 -22.63 2.63
CA ALA A 305 -8.61 -22.12 3.41
C ALA A 305 -7.32 -22.89 3.09
N PRO A 306 -6.15 -22.22 3.11
CA PRO A 306 -4.87 -22.89 3.01
C PRO A 306 -4.74 -24.04 4.02
N PRO A 307 -4.01 -25.11 3.68
CA PRO A 307 -3.85 -26.25 4.58
C PRO A 307 -3.21 -25.82 5.90
N ALA A 308 -3.54 -26.52 6.98
CA ALA A 308 -3.00 -26.22 8.32
C ALA A 308 -1.50 -26.53 8.42
N GLU A 309 -1.06 -27.56 7.72
CA GLU A 309 0.34 -27.92 7.59
C GLU A 309 0.79 -27.60 6.15
N PRO A 310 1.96 -26.95 5.98
CA PRO A 310 2.52 -26.70 4.66
C PRO A 310 2.70 -28.03 3.92
N ARG A 311 2.39 -28.05 2.62
CA ARG A 311 2.69 -29.23 1.81
C ARG A 311 4.21 -29.43 1.80
N PRO A 312 4.71 -30.65 2.04
CA PRO A 312 6.14 -30.89 1.89
C PRO A 312 6.55 -30.49 0.46
N PRO A 313 7.72 -29.86 0.29
CA PRO A 313 8.22 -29.55 -1.04
C PRO A 313 8.19 -30.81 -1.89
N ALA A 314 7.74 -30.68 -3.14
CA ALA A 314 7.85 -31.78 -4.10
C ALA A 314 9.31 -32.23 -4.16
N GLU A 315 9.58 -33.50 -4.48
CA GLU A 315 10.97 -33.98 -4.61
C GLU A 315 11.79 -33.12 -5.58
N ALA A 316 11.12 -32.59 -6.62
CA ALA A 316 11.70 -31.64 -7.58
C ALA A 316 12.05 -30.28 -6.96
N CYS A 317 11.41 -29.85 -5.88
CA CYS A 317 11.72 -28.61 -5.14
C CYS A 317 12.84 -28.79 -4.10
N GLY A 318 13.36 -30.01 -3.90
CA GLY A 318 14.33 -30.30 -2.87
C GLY A 318 15.67 -29.61 -3.12
N VAL A 319 15.99 -28.61 -2.29
CA VAL A 319 17.32 -28.00 -2.25
C VAL A 319 17.78 -27.94 -0.81
N SER A 320 18.48 -28.97 -0.36
CA SER A 320 19.30 -28.88 0.86
C SER A 320 20.73 -29.20 0.47
N VAL A 321 21.41 -28.22 -0.10
CA VAL A 321 22.85 -28.25 -0.27
C VAL A 321 23.48 -27.91 1.09
N LYS A 322 24.49 -28.66 1.51
CA LYS A 322 25.29 -28.28 2.70
C LYS A 322 25.90 -26.89 2.45
N GLY A 323 25.74 -25.96 3.38
CA GLY A 323 26.14 -24.56 3.15
C GLY A 323 25.13 -23.74 2.34
N GLY A 324 23.84 -24.11 2.36
CA GLY A 324 22.76 -23.44 1.63
C GLY A 324 22.38 -22.03 2.12
N ARG A 325 23.32 -21.30 2.72
CA ARG A 325 23.16 -19.89 3.09
C ARG A 325 24.45 -19.14 2.82
N LEU A 326 24.35 -18.10 2.00
CA LEU A 326 25.43 -17.16 1.77
C LEU A 326 25.39 -16.03 2.81
N ASP A 327 26.43 -15.91 3.63
CA ASP A 327 26.52 -14.85 4.65
C ASP A 327 27.97 -14.50 4.97
N TRP A 328 28.23 -13.29 5.44
CA TRP A 328 29.59 -12.86 5.79
C TRP A 328 29.61 -11.74 6.82
N THR A 329 30.70 -11.68 7.59
CA THR A 329 30.96 -10.54 8.48
C THR A 329 31.54 -9.35 7.73
N VAL A 330 31.33 -8.13 8.22
CA VAL A 330 32.01 -6.95 7.66
C VAL A 330 33.50 -7.02 8.02
N PRO A 331 34.42 -6.96 7.05
CA PRO A 331 35.85 -7.04 7.33
C PRO A 331 36.33 -5.82 8.13
N VAL A 332 37.11 -6.07 9.18
CA VAL A 332 37.71 -5.02 10.01
C VAL A 332 38.97 -4.46 9.35
N SER A 333 39.85 -5.34 8.88
CA SER A 333 41.02 -4.99 8.06
C SER A 333 40.76 -5.18 6.56
N LYS A 334 41.18 -4.21 5.72
CA LYS A 334 41.12 -4.30 4.25
C LYS A 334 42.16 -5.26 3.65
N ALA A 335 43.23 -5.54 4.37
CA ALA A 335 44.28 -6.46 3.97
C ALA A 335 44.86 -7.16 5.21
N ALA A 336 44.95 -8.50 5.17
CA ALA A 336 45.45 -9.30 6.28
C ALA A 336 46.00 -10.65 5.80
N VAL A 337 46.95 -11.21 6.55
CA VAL A 337 47.49 -12.54 6.23
C VAL A 337 46.63 -13.61 6.87
N LEU A 338 46.20 -14.58 6.08
CA LEU A 338 45.41 -15.72 6.54
C LEU A 338 46.31 -16.66 7.36
N THR A 339 45.95 -16.92 8.62
CA THR A 339 46.71 -17.80 9.52
C THR A 339 46.10 -19.20 9.65
N GLY A 340 44.80 -19.33 9.38
CA GLY A 340 44.10 -20.60 9.41
C GLY A 340 42.63 -20.46 9.00
N ILE A 341 42.04 -21.57 8.57
CA ILE A 341 40.62 -21.68 8.24
C ILE A 341 40.01 -22.78 9.12
N MET A 342 38.94 -22.47 9.82
CA MET A 342 38.13 -23.45 10.56
C MET A 342 36.74 -23.55 9.91
N SER A 343 36.43 -24.70 9.35
CA SER A 343 35.14 -24.97 8.69
C SER A 343 34.18 -25.66 9.65
N SER A 344 32.92 -25.23 9.65
CA SER A 344 31.83 -25.83 10.41
C SER A 344 30.90 -26.65 9.51
N PRO A 345 30.22 -27.70 10.03
CA PRO A 345 29.31 -28.53 9.23
C PRO A 345 28.11 -27.80 8.62
N ASP A 346 27.80 -26.59 9.08
CA ASP A 346 26.79 -25.69 8.54
C ASP A 346 27.22 -24.97 7.25
N GLY A 347 28.47 -25.12 6.82
CA GLY A 347 29.05 -24.45 5.65
C GLY A 347 29.55 -23.02 5.95
N CYS A 348 29.72 -22.68 7.23
CA CYS A 348 30.36 -21.44 7.65
C CYS A 348 31.84 -21.66 7.99
N HIS A 349 32.67 -20.73 7.56
CA HIS A 349 34.12 -20.80 7.64
C HIS A 349 34.66 -19.59 8.41
N ALA A 350 35.43 -19.85 9.46
CA ALA A 350 36.15 -18.84 10.22
C ALA A 350 37.58 -18.71 9.67
N LEU A 351 37.87 -17.58 9.02
CA LEU A 351 39.18 -17.22 8.50
C LEU A 351 39.91 -16.40 9.56
N ALA A 352 40.91 -17.01 10.21
CA ALA A 352 41.72 -16.38 11.24
C ALA A 352 42.80 -15.52 10.59
N LEU A 353 42.87 -14.23 10.96
CA LEU A 353 43.78 -13.25 10.37
C LEU A 353 44.93 -12.92 11.33
N ASP A 354 46.09 -12.55 10.79
CA ASP A 354 47.35 -12.28 11.53
C ASP A 354 47.25 -11.21 12.63
N ARG A 355 46.24 -10.34 12.58
CA ARG A 355 45.97 -9.30 13.59
C ARG A 355 45.07 -9.75 14.74
N GLY A 356 44.77 -11.05 14.83
CA GLY A 356 43.83 -11.61 15.82
C GLY A 356 42.37 -11.36 15.48
N GLU A 357 42.08 -10.87 14.28
CA GLU A 357 40.73 -10.71 13.74
C GLU A 357 40.24 -12.07 13.18
N THR A 358 38.93 -12.29 13.19
CA THR A 358 38.31 -13.46 12.54
C THR A 358 37.23 -12.96 11.59
N PHE A 359 37.37 -13.31 10.32
CA PHE A 359 36.39 -13.05 9.29
C PHE A 359 35.57 -14.33 9.07
N PHE A 360 34.25 -14.24 9.16
CA PHE A 360 33.36 -15.35 8.91
C PHE A 360 32.77 -15.23 7.51
N LEU A 361 32.81 -16.34 6.77
CA LEU A 361 32.19 -16.50 5.45
C LEU A 361 31.43 -17.83 5.42
N CYS A 362 30.13 -17.76 5.19
CA CYS A 362 29.28 -18.91 4.91
C CYS A 362 29.12 -19.01 3.38
N ALA A 363 29.72 -20.03 2.80
CA ALA A 363 29.70 -20.34 1.38
C ALA A 363 30.11 -21.82 1.21
N PRO A 364 29.78 -22.49 0.10
CA PRO A 364 30.24 -23.85 -0.14
C PRO A 364 31.78 -23.93 -0.11
N ALA A 365 32.31 -25.07 0.33
CA ALA A 365 33.76 -25.21 0.56
C ALA A 365 34.58 -25.04 -0.73
N GLU A 366 34.00 -25.38 -1.87
CA GLU A 366 34.55 -25.18 -3.21
C GLU A 366 34.77 -23.70 -3.53
N ALA A 367 34.07 -22.79 -2.85
CA ALA A 367 34.18 -21.35 -3.01
C ALA A 367 35.30 -20.70 -2.18
N ILE A 368 36.11 -21.49 -1.46
CA ILE A 368 37.18 -21.01 -0.59
C ILE A 368 38.52 -21.58 -1.05
N PRO A 369 39.15 -21.01 -2.08
CA PRO A 369 40.40 -21.50 -2.64
C PRO A 369 41.66 -21.05 -1.87
N PHE A 370 41.50 -20.44 -0.70
CA PHE A 370 42.59 -19.81 0.06
C PHE A 370 43.30 -20.78 1.00
N SER A 371 44.58 -20.54 1.25
CA SER A 371 45.43 -21.31 2.16
C SER A 371 46.09 -20.43 3.22
N ALA A 372 46.41 -21.03 4.37
CA ALA A 372 47.17 -20.34 5.40
C ALA A 372 48.52 -19.85 4.84
N GLY A 373 48.81 -18.57 5.00
CA GLY A 373 49.95 -17.86 4.41
C GLY A 373 49.54 -16.83 3.36
N ASP A 374 48.34 -16.92 2.79
CA ASP A 374 47.88 -16.00 1.74
C ASP A 374 47.64 -14.59 2.30
N LEU A 375 48.10 -13.57 1.56
CA LEU A 375 47.70 -12.18 1.79
C LEU A 375 46.32 -11.95 1.14
N LEU A 376 45.30 -11.70 1.97
CA LEU A 376 43.93 -11.46 1.51
C LEU A 376 43.62 -9.96 1.52
N HIS A 377 43.09 -9.46 0.40
CA HIS A 377 42.48 -8.15 0.26
C HIS A 377 40.96 -8.28 0.29
N LEU A 378 40.32 -7.67 1.29
CA LEU A 378 38.89 -7.78 1.56
C LEU A 378 38.22 -6.43 1.27
N SER A 379 37.26 -6.42 0.34
CA SER A 379 36.55 -5.21 -0.05
C SER A 379 35.04 -5.44 -0.19
N PRO A 380 34.18 -4.66 0.50
CA PRO A 380 32.75 -4.78 0.32
C PRO A 380 32.35 -4.32 -1.09
N VAL A 381 31.35 -4.98 -1.66
CA VAL A 381 30.79 -4.67 -2.97
C VAL A 381 29.31 -4.32 -2.78
N GLU A 382 28.88 -3.19 -3.32
CA GLU A 382 27.47 -2.81 -3.37
C GLU A 382 27.12 -2.45 -4.82
N ILE A 383 26.08 -3.09 -5.34
CA ILE A 383 25.54 -2.87 -6.67
C ILE A 383 24.21 -2.15 -6.48
N ASP A 384 24.06 -1.00 -7.12
CA ASP A 384 22.83 -0.21 -7.10
C ASP A 384 22.55 0.41 -8.47
N GLY A 385 21.94 -0.38 -9.36
CA GLY A 385 21.72 -0.08 -10.77
C GLY A 385 22.65 -0.88 -11.69
N GLY A 386 22.56 -0.60 -12.99
CA GLY A 386 23.21 -1.39 -14.05
C GLY A 386 22.21 -2.22 -14.86
N VAL A 387 22.64 -2.66 -16.04
CA VAL A 387 21.82 -3.48 -16.94
C VAL A 387 22.38 -4.90 -16.89
N TYR A 388 21.54 -5.84 -16.45
CA TYR A 388 21.91 -7.24 -16.31
C TYR A 388 20.91 -8.11 -17.09
N PRO A 389 21.35 -9.08 -17.90
CA PRO A 389 20.48 -9.87 -18.76
C PRO A 389 19.40 -10.68 -18.02
N GLU A 390 19.68 -11.11 -16.79
CA GLU A 390 18.78 -11.92 -15.95
C GLU A 390 17.64 -11.13 -15.29
N ARG A 391 17.62 -9.81 -15.50
CA ARG A 391 16.70 -8.87 -14.86
C ARG A 391 15.60 -8.42 -15.84
N PRO A 392 14.33 -8.41 -15.40
CA PRO A 392 13.28 -7.62 -16.04
C PRO A 392 13.67 -6.14 -16.19
N GLU A 393 13.31 -5.50 -17.30
CA GLU A 393 13.68 -4.10 -17.61
C GLU A 393 13.16 -3.08 -16.59
N ASN A 394 12.13 -3.43 -15.82
CA ASN A 394 11.38 -2.54 -14.93
C ASN A 394 11.84 -2.56 -13.47
N GLU A 395 12.79 -3.40 -13.07
CA GLU A 395 13.32 -3.35 -11.70
C GLU A 395 14.84 -3.16 -11.66
N ARG A 396 15.26 -2.43 -10.64
CA ARG A 396 16.62 -1.96 -10.44
C ARG A 396 17.48 -3.11 -9.90
N ALA A 397 18.67 -3.28 -10.50
CA ALA A 397 19.66 -4.21 -9.97
C ALA A 397 20.15 -3.75 -8.60
N PHE A 398 20.14 -4.65 -7.64
CA PHE A 398 20.62 -4.40 -6.30
C PHE A 398 21.26 -5.66 -5.74
N ALA A 399 22.50 -5.54 -5.28
CA ALA A 399 23.19 -6.63 -4.61
C ALA A 399 24.24 -6.11 -3.64
N ARG A 400 24.53 -6.93 -2.63
CA ARG A 400 25.61 -6.70 -1.68
C ARG A 400 26.52 -7.90 -1.69
N GLY A 401 27.80 -7.67 -1.49
CA GLY A 401 28.81 -8.71 -1.61
C GLY A 401 30.10 -8.39 -0.88
N ILE A 402 31.00 -9.34 -0.95
CA ILE A 402 32.39 -9.20 -0.52
C ILE A 402 33.28 -9.73 -1.63
N HIS A 403 34.26 -8.92 -2.03
CA HIS A 403 35.33 -9.31 -2.92
C HIS A 403 36.59 -9.61 -2.09
N ILE A 404 37.11 -10.82 -2.28
CA ILE A 404 38.30 -11.36 -1.61
C ILE A 404 39.34 -11.65 -2.69
N GLU A 405 40.47 -10.96 -2.63
CA GLU A 405 41.56 -11.10 -3.59
C GLU A 405 42.84 -11.58 -2.89
N SER A 406 43.56 -12.47 -3.54
CA SER A 406 44.86 -13.00 -3.11
C SER A 406 45.81 -13.06 -4.31
N GLU A 407 47.07 -13.44 -4.08
CA GLU A 407 48.04 -13.63 -5.18
C GLU A 407 47.64 -14.75 -6.15
N THR A 408 46.77 -15.68 -5.74
CA THR A 408 46.43 -16.87 -6.54
C THR A 408 44.99 -16.89 -7.03
N HIS A 409 44.07 -16.25 -6.31
CA HIS A 409 42.63 -16.28 -6.60
C HIS A 409 41.93 -14.97 -6.29
N ALA A 410 40.86 -14.69 -7.03
CA ALA A 410 39.86 -13.67 -6.73
C ALA A 410 38.48 -14.35 -6.57
N VAL A 411 37.76 -13.96 -5.52
CA VAL A 411 36.44 -14.50 -5.18
C VAL A 411 35.48 -13.34 -4.93
N LEU A 412 34.35 -13.34 -5.64
CA LEU A 412 33.25 -12.41 -5.43
C LEU A 412 32.03 -13.17 -4.93
N VAL A 413 31.69 -12.93 -3.67
CA VAL A 413 30.49 -13.45 -3.01
C VAL A 413 29.40 -12.39 -3.12
N LEU A 414 28.22 -12.75 -3.64
CA LEU A 414 27.16 -11.78 -3.92
C LEU A 414 25.77 -12.30 -3.54
N ARG A 415 24.99 -11.45 -2.86
CA ARG A 415 23.58 -11.67 -2.51
C ARG A 415 22.73 -10.49 -3.00
N GLY A 416 21.67 -10.77 -3.76
CA GLY A 416 20.77 -9.73 -4.27
C GLY A 416 19.82 -10.26 -5.34
N ASN A 417 19.59 -9.48 -6.40
CA ASN A 417 18.77 -9.88 -7.56
C ASN A 417 19.57 -10.00 -8.87
N VAL A 418 20.89 -10.10 -8.78
CA VAL A 418 21.82 -10.29 -9.91
C VAL A 418 22.91 -11.30 -9.55
N LEU A 419 23.49 -11.97 -10.56
CA LEU A 419 24.53 -12.97 -10.37
C LEU A 419 25.93 -12.34 -10.32
N ALA A 420 26.81 -12.94 -9.51
CA ALA A 420 28.21 -12.55 -9.38
C ALA A 420 28.95 -12.69 -10.72
N ARG A 421 29.76 -11.68 -11.07
CA ARG A 421 30.59 -11.68 -12.29
C ARG A 421 31.83 -10.83 -12.10
N GLY A 422 32.93 -11.20 -12.77
CA GLY A 422 34.21 -10.49 -12.67
C GLY A 422 34.15 -9.02 -13.11
N SER A 423 33.24 -8.64 -14.02
CA SER A 423 33.08 -7.24 -14.45
C SER A 423 32.64 -6.31 -13.33
N MET A 424 31.96 -6.81 -12.29
CA MET A 424 31.52 -6.02 -11.13
C MET A 424 32.68 -5.52 -10.27
N ILE A 425 33.84 -6.18 -10.35
CA ILE A 425 35.07 -5.81 -9.63
C ILE A 425 36.14 -5.22 -10.57
N GLY A 426 35.75 -4.83 -11.79
CA GLY A 426 36.63 -4.18 -12.75
C GLY A 426 37.67 -5.10 -13.39
N ARG A 427 37.50 -6.42 -13.33
CA ARG A 427 38.44 -7.39 -13.90
C ARG A 427 38.39 -7.40 -15.43
N GLN A 428 39.54 -7.47 -16.08
CA GLN A 428 39.66 -7.57 -17.53
C GLN A 428 40.65 -8.68 -17.96
N PRO A 429 40.39 -9.40 -19.08
CA PRO A 429 39.15 -9.37 -19.85
C PRO A 429 37.98 -9.95 -19.03
N SER A 430 36.83 -9.25 -18.99
CA SER A 430 35.63 -9.80 -18.36
C SER A 430 34.90 -10.63 -19.39
N VAL A 431 34.86 -11.94 -19.19
CA VAL A 431 34.02 -12.82 -19.96
C VAL A 431 32.62 -12.76 -19.36
N ASP A 432 31.73 -12.01 -20.01
CA ASP A 432 30.37 -11.82 -19.50
C ASP A 432 29.42 -12.88 -20.05
N PHE A 433 28.47 -13.29 -19.22
CA PHE A 433 27.43 -14.25 -19.60
C PHE A 433 26.06 -13.60 -19.54
N ARG A 434 25.13 -14.15 -20.31
CA ARG A 434 23.70 -13.93 -20.13
C ARG A 434 23.16 -15.07 -19.28
N ALA A 435 22.29 -14.73 -18.34
CA ALA A 435 21.58 -15.72 -17.54
C ALA A 435 20.08 -15.58 -17.78
N GLU A 436 19.44 -16.68 -18.13
CA GLU A 436 17.98 -16.80 -18.18
C GLU A 436 17.53 -17.55 -16.92
N LEU A 437 16.54 -16.99 -16.22
CA LEU A 437 16.01 -17.55 -14.98
C LEU A 437 14.63 -18.13 -15.26
N THR A 438 14.45 -19.42 -14.98
CA THR A 438 13.18 -20.09 -15.22
C THR A 438 12.71 -20.86 -13.99
N PRO A 439 11.40 -20.87 -13.67
CA PRO A 439 10.87 -21.70 -12.59
C PRO A 439 11.19 -23.17 -12.82
N LEU A 440 11.61 -23.85 -11.76
CA LEU A 440 12.03 -25.25 -11.84
C LEU A 440 10.85 -26.15 -12.24
N LYS A 441 10.99 -26.83 -13.38
CA LYS A 441 9.93 -27.66 -13.93
C LYS A 441 9.54 -28.78 -12.96
N GLY A 442 8.25 -28.84 -12.62
CA GLY A 442 7.71 -29.84 -11.68
C GLY A 442 7.77 -29.42 -10.21
N CYS A 443 8.31 -28.25 -9.91
CA CYS A 443 8.19 -27.60 -8.61
C CYS A 443 7.08 -26.54 -8.67
N ARG A 444 6.12 -26.62 -7.74
CA ARG A 444 5.05 -25.60 -7.57
C ARG A 444 5.36 -24.60 -6.44
N GLY A 445 6.62 -24.54 -6.04
CA GLY A 445 7.06 -23.85 -4.85
C GLY A 445 6.72 -24.57 -3.54
N PHE A 446 7.21 -24.02 -2.44
CA PHE A 446 6.94 -24.49 -1.08
C PHE A 446 6.93 -23.29 -0.11
N HIS A 447 6.33 -23.45 1.06
CA HIS A 447 6.39 -22.41 2.08
C HIS A 447 7.62 -22.57 2.97
N ASP A 448 8.35 -21.47 3.18
CA ASP A 448 9.44 -21.43 4.16
C ASP A 448 8.91 -21.38 5.61
N ALA A 449 9.83 -21.32 6.58
CA ALA A 449 9.50 -21.26 8.00
C ALA A 449 8.72 -19.99 8.42
N CYS A 450 8.62 -18.99 7.54
CA CYS A 450 7.88 -17.75 7.74
C CYS A 450 6.56 -17.71 6.97
N GLY A 451 6.21 -18.80 6.27
CA GLY A 451 5.03 -18.89 5.43
C GLY A 451 5.16 -18.19 4.07
N SER A 452 6.35 -17.75 3.68
CA SER A 452 6.59 -17.17 2.34
C SER A 452 6.58 -18.28 1.30
N LEU A 453 5.93 -18.05 0.16
CA LEU A 453 5.98 -18.95 -0.99
C LEU A 453 7.33 -18.78 -1.69
N VAL A 454 8.11 -19.85 -1.74
CA VAL A 454 9.42 -19.91 -2.38
C VAL A 454 9.33 -20.76 -3.64
N GLU A 455 9.72 -20.19 -4.77
CA GLU A 455 9.78 -20.82 -6.09
C GLU A 455 11.23 -20.93 -6.55
N PRO A 456 11.85 -22.13 -6.47
CA PRO A 456 13.20 -22.36 -6.95
C PRO A 456 13.33 -22.10 -8.46
N LEU A 457 14.44 -21.49 -8.85
CA LEU A 457 14.78 -21.16 -10.22
C LEU A 457 15.93 -22.04 -10.73
N GLU A 458 15.86 -22.39 -12.01
CA GLU A 458 16.99 -22.90 -12.78
C GLU A 458 17.65 -21.72 -13.52
N VAL A 459 18.97 -21.64 -13.43
CA VAL A 459 19.80 -20.59 -14.04
C VAL A 459 20.43 -21.12 -15.31
N SER A 460 19.99 -20.68 -16.47
CA SER A 460 20.59 -21.07 -17.76
C SER A 460 21.57 -20.01 -18.25
N LEU A 461 22.86 -20.36 -18.28
CA LEU A 461 23.95 -19.50 -18.73
C LEU A 461 24.16 -19.64 -20.25
N LEU A 462 24.36 -18.50 -20.92
CA LEU A 462 24.46 -18.35 -22.37
C LEU A 462 25.54 -17.30 -22.73
N GLY A 463 26.25 -17.48 -23.84
CA GLY A 463 27.12 -16.45 -24.44
C GLY A 463 28.54 -16.94 -24.73
N ASP A 464 29.39 -16.03 -25.23
CA ASP A 464 30.76 -16.32 -25.69
C ASP A 464 31.67 -16.87 -24.57
N GLY A 465 31.27 -16.66 -23.31
CA GLY A 465 31.97 -17.12 -22.12
C GLY A 465 31.60 -18.50 -21.60
N VAL A 466 30.62 -19.14 -22.20
CA VAL A 466 30.04 -20.40 -21.73
C VAL A 466 30.10 -21.40 -22.87
N SER A 467 30.53 -22.64 -22.60
CA SER A 467 30.58 -23.70 -23.62
C SER A 467 29.18 -24.21 -23.97
N GLY A 468 28.41 -23.41 -24.70
CA GLY A 468 27.01 -23.70 -25.05
C GLY A 468 26.02 -23.19 -24.00
N VAL A 469 24.95 -23.95 -23.76
CA VAL A 469 23.95 -23.64 -22.73
C VAL A 469 24.24 -24.50 -21.50
N VAL A 470 24.48 -23.86 -20.36
CA VAL A 470 24.70 -24.56 -19.08
C VAL A 470 23.58 -24.18 -18.12
N SER A 471 22.73 -25.15 -17.76
CA SER A 471 21.74 -24.98 -16.70
C SER A 471 22.35 -25.33 -15.36
N LEU A 472 22.19 -24.44 -14.38
CA LEU A 472 22.61 -24.59 -13.01
C LEU A 472 21.41 -24.52 -12.08
N ARG A 473 21.43 -25.37 -11.06
CA ARG A 473 20.57 -25.32 -9.89
C ARG A 473 21.35 -24.84 -8.69
N ALA A 474 20.64 -24.52 -7.62
CA ALA A 474 21.26 -24.24 -6.34
C ALA A 474 22.19 -25.38 -5.90
N GLY A 475 23.43 -25.04 -5.57
CA GLY A 475 24.53 -25.94 -5.25
C GLY A 475 25.43 -26.33 -6.43
N GLU A 476 25.06 -26.01 -7.66
CA GLU A 476 25.83 -26.38 -8.85
C GLU A 476 26.80 -25.28 -9.28
N ILE A 477 27.89 -25.71 -9.92
CA ILE A 477 28.97 -24.85 -10.41
C ILE A 477 29.10 -25.00 -11.92
N ALA A 478 29.25 -23.88 -12.63
CA ALA A 478 29.65 -23.85 -14.03
C ALA A 478 31.06 -23.29 -14.18
N GLU A 479 31.85 -23.91 -15.04
CA GLU A 479 33.06 -23.32 -15.56
C GLU A 479 32.73 -22.29 -16.64
N LEU A 480 33.43 -21.18 -16.61
CA LEU A 480 33.34 -20.05 -17.52
C LEU A 480 34.72 -19.80 -18.16
N ALA A 481 34.73 -19.10 -19.30
CA ALA A 481 35.97 -18.67 -19.96
C ALA A 481 36.98 -19.84 -20.19
N GLU A 482 36.50 -20.98 -20.69
CA GLU A 482 37.31 -22.19 -20.91
C GLU A 482 38.01 -22.74 -19.65
N GLY A 483 37.39 -22.54 -18.47
CA GLY A 483 37.88 -23.07 -17.19
C GLY A 483 38.76 -22.09 -16.40
N ALA A 484 38.91 -20.84 -16.87
CA ALA A 484 39.66 -19.81 -16.15
C ALA A 484 38.84 -19.17 -15.00
N GLU A 485 37.51 -19.23 -15.11
CA GLU A 485 36.56 -18.68 -14.16
C GLU A 485 35.50 -19.72 -13.81
N ALA A 486 34.85 -19.57 -12.67
CA ALA A 486 33.73 -20.42 -12.28
C ALA A 486 32.63 -19.60 -11.60
N LEU A 487 31.38 -19.98 -11.85
CA LEU A 487 30.20 -19.44 -11.18
C LEU A 487 29.50 -20.56 -10.41
N LEU A 488 29.40 -20.38 -9.11
CA LEU A 488 28.65 -21.23 -8.20
C LEU A 488 27.32 -20.54 -7.85
N VAL A 489 26.21 -21.23 -8.08
CA VAL A 489 24.88 -20.75 -7.67
C VAL A 489 24.57 -21.36 -6.31
N VAL A 490 24.53 -20.55 -5.26
CA VAL A 490 24.20 -21.01 -3.90
C VAL A 490 22.69 -21.08 -3.72
N ARG A 491 21.98 -20.06 -4.20
CA ARG A 491 20.52 -19.95 -4.12
C ARG A 491 19.99 -19.16 -5.31
N ALA A 492 18.87 -19.59 -5.88
CA ALA A 492 18.17 -18.87 -6.93
C ALA A 492 16.67 -19.11 -6.76
N GLU A 493 15.94 -18.11 -6.29
CA GLU A 493 14.54 -18.25 -5.90
C GLU A 493 13.74 -16.99 -6.20
N ASP A 494 12.49 -17.18 -6.57
CA ASP A 494 11.45 -16.15 -6.56
C ASP A 494 10.51 -16.36 -5.35
N MET A 495 10.03 -15.26 -4.79
CA MET A 495 9.19 -15.15 -3.60
C MET A 495 8.04 -14.19 -3.89
N PRO A 496 7.09 -14.59 -4.76
CA PRO A 496 5.97 -13.73 -5.17
C PRO A 496 5.01 -13.42 -4.02
N VAL A 497 4.94 -14.29 -3.00
CA VAL A 497 4.22 -14.06 -1.74
C VAL A 497 5.20 -14.21 -0.60
N ARG A 498 5.47 -13.14 0.16
CA ARG A 498 6.53 -13.15 1.19
C ARG A 498 6.19 -12.30 2.39
N ASN A 499 6.78 -12.63 3.54
CA ASN A 499 6.74 -11.81 4.74
C ASN A 499 8.02 -10.98 4.88
N ALA A 500 7.91 -9.65 4.77
CA ALA A 500 9.05 -8.74 4.84
C ALA A 500 9.82 -8.80 6.17
N ASP A 501 9.17 -9.18 7.28
CA ASP A 501 9.81 -9.31 8.60
C ASP A 501 10.69 -10.56 8.75
N CYS A 502 10.50 -11.55 7.87
CA CYS A 502 11.27 -12.79 7.92
C CYS A 502 12.72 -12.59 7.50
N PHE A 503 12.99 -11.56 6.70
CA PHE A 503 14.33 -11.33 6.18
C PHE A 503 15.20 -10.66 7.24
N THR A 504 16.31 -11.33 7.60
CA THR A 504 17.46 -10.60 8.13
C THR A 504 17.99 -9.73 6.99
N ALA A 505 17.58 -8.46 7.01
CA ALA A 505 17.86 -7.37 6.08
C ALA A 505 19.12 -7.48 5.17
N PRO A 506 19.13 -6.84 3.96
CA PRO A 506 18.28 -5.70 3.64
C PRO A 506 17.68 -5.71 2.23
N ILE A 507 16.93 -6.74 1.83
CA ILE A 507 16.32 -6.72 0.50
C ILE A 507 14.91 -7.30 0.53
N ASP A 508 13.91 -6.44 0.71
CA ASP A 508 12.50 -6.76 0.40
C ASP A 508 12.36 -6.79 -1.14
N GLN A 509 12.78 -7.89 -1.75
CA GLN A 509 12.63 -8.13 -3.18
C GLN A 509 11.97 -9.47 -3.45
N PRO A 510 11.20 -9.58 -4.55
CA PRO A 510 10.59 -10.83 -4.95
C PRO A 510 11.64 -11.84 -5.43
N ARG A 511 12.85 -11.42 -5.80
CA ARG A 511 13.89 -12.32 -6.32
C ARG A 511 15.11 -12.32 -5.41
N LEU A 512 15.57 -13.52 -5.05
CA LEU A 512 16.79 -13.73 -4.27
C LEU A 512 17.76 -14.65 -5.02
N LEU A 513 18.90 -14.08 -5.38
CA LEU A 513 20.04 -14.76 -5.98
C LEU A 513 21.23 -14.67 -5.02
N GLU A 514 21.81 -15.82 -4.70
CA GLU A 514 23.07 -15.97 -3.97
C GLU A 514 24.03 -16.72 -4.86
N SER A 515 25.17 -16.12 -5.17
CA SER A 515 26.15 -16.69 -6.08
C SER A 515 27.57 -16.32 -5.68
N VAL A 516 28.52 -17.17 -6.08
CA VAL A 516 29.94 -16.93 -5.89
C VAL A 516 30.64 -17.07 -7.23
N TRP A 517 31.34 -16.02 -7.63
CA TRP A 517 32.22 -16.03 -8.79
C TRP A 517 33.66 -16.22 -8.31
N ILE A 518 34.41 -17.10 -8.98
CA ILE A 518 35.76 -17.51 -8.62
C ILE A 518 36.63 -17.44 -9.86
N ALA A 519 37.83 -16.90 -9.74
CA ALA A 519 38.85 -16.98 -10.78
C ALA A 519 40.24 -17.10 -10.19
N ALA A 520 41.19 -17.63 -10.95
CA ALA A 520 42.61 -17.47 -10.64
C ALA A 520 42.96 -15.96 -10.56
N ALA A 521 44.03 -15.55 -9.89
CA ALA A 521 44.46 -14.15 -9.88
C ALA A 521 44.82 -13.71 -11.30
N ALA A 522 44.59 -12.43 -11.62
CA ALA A 522 45.03 -11.89 -12.90
C ALA A 522 46.56 -11.98 -12.97
N ALA A 523 47.11 -12.47 -14.09
CA ALA A 523 48.55 -12.37 -14.31
C ALA A 523 48.96 -10.87 -14.25
N PRO A 524 50.06 -10.53 -13.56
CA PRO A 524 50.45 -9.15 -13.32
C PRO A 524 50.74 -8.33 -14.58
#